data_AF-A0A507FHC8-F1
#
_entry.id   AF-A0A507FHC8-F1
#
_cell.length_a   1.000
_cell.length_b   1.000
_cell.length_c   1.000
_cell.angle_alpha   90.00
_cell.angle_beta   90.00
_cell.angle_gamma   90.00
#
_symmetry.space_group_name_H-M   'P 1'
#
loop_
_entity.id
_entity.type
_entity.pdbx_description
1 polymer ?
#
loop_
_entity_poly.entity_id
_entity_poly.type
_entity_poly.pdbx_seq_one_letter_code
_entity_poly.pdbx_strand_id
1 'polypeptide(L)'
;MTIQKIDRARLYTDILYRYQYVSDFVGFNETDVKALKDAAPLIAPLVPVIADAVYEKLFSYDITKKVFLERGSGFHGHLAQNLDQMSTEDEQIKHRKDFLSKYLVKLVTAEYDAKFVAYLDRVGKMHTTTADKKSTINVEYVHVNALFGWLHGFLVETLNGLPELQADPSARGKVLGALSKILWIQNDFFAKYYVKDGVEDRLNAAAEKTTASSKDDCWHYLVMACGIAALGLAVSLGVGFEHAAR
;
A
#
# COMPACT_ATOMS: atom_id res chain seq x y z
N MET A 1 11.61 11.29 -30.35
CA MET A 1 11.16 10.65 -29.10
C MET A 1 11.83 9.29 -29.00
N THR A 2 12.51 9.00 -27.90
CA THR A 2 13.11 7.67 -27.65
C THR A 2 12.09 6.83 -26.88
N ILE A 3 11.84 5.60 -27.35
CA ILE A 3 10.92 4.68 -26.68
C ILE A 3 11.59 4.15 -25.40
N GLN A 4 10.97 4.37 -24.24
CA GLN A 4 11.40 3.76 -22.99
C GLN A 4 11.15 2.24 -23.04
N LYS A 5 12.15 1.45 -22.67
CA LYS A 5 12.02 -0.01 -22.58
C LYS A 5 11.55 -0.38 -21.18
N ILE A 6 10.42 -1.08 -21.10
CA ILE A 6 9.80 -1.52 -19.84
C ILE A 6 9.96 -3.03 -19.69
N ASP A 7 10.41 -3.45 -18.51
CA ASP A 7 10.45 -4.84 -18.10
C ASP A 7 9.06 -5.23 -17.56
N ARG A 8 8.34 -6.05 -18.32
CA ARG A 8 7.00 -6.48 -17.96
C ARG A 8 6.98 -7.24 -16.63
N ALA A 9 7.92 -8.15 -16.39
CA ALA A 9 7.89 -8.99 -15.19
C ALA A 9 8.02 -8.13 -13.93
N ARG A 10 8.88 -7.10 -13.98
CA ARG A 10 9.07 -6.16 -12.87
C ARG A 10 7.83 -5.33 -12.54
N LEU A 11 6.91 -5.08 -13.50
CA LEU A 11 5.63 -4.40 -13.21
C LEU A 11 4.73 -5.22 -12.24
N TYR A 12 4.99 -6.52 -12.11
CA TYR A 12 4.22 -7.43 -11.26
C TYR A 12 5.02 -7.96 -10.06
N THR A 13 6.34 -7.81 -10.04
CA THR A 13 7.22 -8.35 -8.98
C THR A 13 7.98 -7.27 -8.19
N ASP A 14 8.05 -6.04 -8.68
CA ASP A 14 8.73 -4.91 -8.05
C ASP A 14 7.77 -3.70 -7.95
N ILE A 15 7.32 -3.43 -6.72
CA ILE A 15 6.34 -2.37 -6.45
C ILE A 15 6.88 -0.97 -6.73
N LEU A 16 8.19 -0.73 -6.58
CA LEU A 16 8.81 0.56 -6.88
C LEU A 16 8.92 0.74 -8.38
N TYR A 17 9.28 -0.31 -9.12
CA TYR A 17 9.30 -0.28 -10.57
C TYR A 17 7.92 0.01 -11.16
N ARG A 18 6.87 -0.64 -10.64
CA ARG A 18 5.49 -0.36 -11.03
C ARG A 18 5.11 1.10 -10.73
N TYR A 19 5.39 1.57 -9.51
CA TYR A 19 5.10 2.97 -9.13
C TYR A 19 5.80 3.97 -10.05
N GLN A 20 7.08 3.75 -10.36
CA GLN A 20 7.84 4.62 -11.25
C GLN A 20 7.23 4.64 -12.64
N TYR A 21 6.96 3.47 -13.23
CA TYR A 21 6.34 3.38 -14.56
C TYR A 21 4.99 4.10 -14.61
N VAL A 22 4.10 3.85 -13.65
CA VAL A 22 2.77 4.48 -13.62
C VAL A 22 2.91 5.99 -13.41
N SER A 23 3.79 6.44 -12.51
CA SER A 23 4.04 7.87 -12.25
C SER A 23 4.58 8.57 -13.50
N ASP A 24 5.57 7.99 -14.18
CA ASP A 24 6.11 8.52 -15.44
C ASP A 24 5.02 8.62 -16.51
N PHE A 25 4.18 7.57 -16.65
CA PHE A 25 3.13 7.50 -17.66
C PHE A 25 2.04 8.56 -17.45
N VAL A 26 1.59 8.77 -16.20
CA VAL A 26 0.60 9.82 -15.88
C VAL A 26 1.24 11.20 -15.71
N GLY A 27 2.56 11.30 -15.83
CA GLY A 27 3.33 12.52 -15.66
C GLY A 27 3.28 13.08 -14.23
N PHE A 28 3.23 12.21 -13.22
CA PHE A 28 3.34 12.59 -11.80
C PHE A 28 4.81 12.79 -11.43
N ASN A 29 5.20 14.03 -11.12
CA ASN A 29 6.59 14.40 -10.86
C ASN A 29 6.74 15.34 -9.66
N GLU A 30 7.94 15.84 -9.41
CA GLU A 30 8.27 16.74 -8.29
C GLU A 30 7.40 18.01 -8.25
N THR A 31 6.95 18.52 -9.39
CA THR A 31 6.03 19.67 -9.44
C THR A 31 4.65 19.31 -8.91
N ASP A 32 4.15 18.10 -9.19
CA ASP A 32 2.89 17.60 -8.64
C ASP A 32 3.01 17.35 -7.14
N VAL A 33 4.11 16.74 -6.70
CA VAL A 33 4.42 16.54 -5.27
C VAL A 33 4.46 17.87 -4.53
N LYS A 34 5.14 18.88 -5.10
CA LYS A 34 5.18 20.22 -4.51
C LYS A 34 3.79 20.85 -4.44
N ALA A 35 3.00 20.77 -5.52
CA ALA A 35 1.65 21.31 -5.52
C ALA A 35 0.75 20.68 -4.43
N LEU A 36 0.86 19.35 -4.23
CA LEU A 36 0.12 18.65 -3.17
C LEU A 36 0.59 19.10 -1.78
N LYS A 37 1.90 19.22 -1.56
CA LYS A 37 2.46 19.69 -0.28
C LYS A 37 2.08 21.15 0.00
N ASP A 38 2.11 22.02 -0.99
CA ASP A 38 1.71 23.43 -0.87
C ASP A 38 0.20 23.56 -0.54
N ALA A 39 -0.64 22.66 -1.08
CA ALA A 39 -2.08 22.62 -0.80
C ALA A 39 -2.44 21.91 0.51
N ALA A 40 -1.51 21.20 1.15
CA ALA A 40 -1.79 20.43 2.35
C ALA A 40 -2.41 21.25 3.50
N PRO A 41 -2.01 22.51 3.78
CA PRO A 41 -2.66 23.36 4.78
C PRO A 41 -4.12 23.71 4.46
N LEU A 42 -4.50 23.73 3.18
CA LEU A 42 -5.87 23.97 2.74
C LEU A 42 -6.72 22.69 2.82
N ILE A 43 -6.10 21.53 2.58
CA ILE A 43 -6.77 20.23 2.59
C ILE A 43 -6.99 19.73 4.02
N ALA A 44 -6.02 19.93 4.93
CA ALA A 44 -6.06 19.37 6.28
C ALA A 44 -7.32 19.75 7.09
N PRO A 45 -7.81 21.01 7.08
CA PRO A 45 -9.06 21.39 7.75
C PRO A 45 -10.31 20.69 7.18
N LEU A 46 -10.26 20.27 5.91
CA LEU A 46 -11.38 19.63 5.22
C LEU A 46 -11.44 18.12 5.45
N VAL A 47 -10.37 17.51 5.97
CA VAL A 47 -10.27 16.05 6.15
C VAL A 47 -11.44 15.45 6.92
N PRO A 48 -11.92 16.02 8.05
CA PRO A 48 -13.09 15.48 8.75
C PRO A 48 -14.34 15.44 7.86
N VAL A 49 -14.61 16.54 7.13
CA VAL A 49 -15.76 16.66 6.21
C VAL A 49 -15.64 15.67 5.06
N ILE A 50 -14.44 15.51 4.49
CA ILE A 50 -14.19 14.55 3.41
C ILE A 50 -14.42 13.12 3.91
N ALA A 51 -13.92 12.78 5.11
CA ALA A 51 -14.11 11.47 5.69
C ALA A 51 -15.60 11.18 5.95
N ASP A 52 -16.35 12.13 6.51
CA ASP A 52 -17.79 11.98 6.72
C ASP A 52 -18.54 11.75 5.41
N ALA A 53 -18.28 12.57 4.39
CA ALA A 53 -18.90 12.44 3.08
C ALA A 53 -18.61 11.09 2.41
N VAL A 54 -17.39 10.54 2.57
CA VAL A 54 -17.04 9.20 2.09
C VAL A 54 -17.92 8.13 2.74
N TYR A 55 -18.13 8.19 4.06
CA TYR A 55 -18.95 7.19 4.76
C TYR A 55 -20.43 7.35 4.47
N GLU A 56 -20.94 8.57 4.38
CA GLU A 56 -22.30 8.82 3.92
C GLU A 56 -22.52 8.23 2.52
N LYS A 57 -21.56 8.43 1.61
CA LYS A 57 -21.62 7.85 0.27
C LYS A 57 -21.58 6.33 0.27
N LEU A 58 -20.72 5.73 1.10
CA LEU A 58 -20.69 4.27 1.26
C LEU A 58 -21.96 3.72 1.92
N PHE A 59 -22.63 4.51 2.76
CA PHE A 59 -23.86 4.11 3.43
C PHE A 59 -25.10 4.33 2.56
N SER A 60 -24.99 5.07 1.46
CA SER A 60 -26.09 5.28 0.50
C SER A 60 -26.38 4.06 -0.38
N TYR A 61 -25.58 2.99 -0.27
CA TYR A 61 -25.81 1.70 -0.95
C TYR A 61 -25.65 0.56 0.05
N ASP A 62 -26.60 -0.37 0.05
CA ASP A 62 -26.64 -1.52 0.95
C ASP A 62 -25.38 -2.40 0.84
N ILE A 63 -24.93 -2.67 -0.38
CA ILE A 63 -23.80 -3.56 -0.67
C ILE A 63 -22.47 -3.00 -0.10
N THR A 64 -22.26 -1.68 -0.17
CA THR A 64 -21.07 -1.04 0.40
C THR A 64 -21.20 -0.84 1.91
N LYS A 65 -22.41 -0.58 2.41
CA LYS A 65 -22.68 -0.49 3.86
C LYS A 65 -22.48 -1.82 4.57
N LYS A 66 -22.83 -2.94 3.94
CA LYS A 66 -22.75 -4.29 4.51
C LYS A 66 -21.34 -4.71 4.92
N VAL A 67 -20.31 -4.21 4.24
CA VAL A 67 -18.90 -4.47 4.57
C VAL A 67 -18.58 -4.09 6.03
N PHE A 68 -19.29 -3.11 6.59
CA PHE A 68 -19.05 -2.61 7.94
C PHE A 68 -19.76 -3.41 9.04
N LEU A 69 -20.54 -4.45 8.70
CA LEU A 69 -20.97 -5.46 9.67
C LEU A 69 -19.82 -6.38 10.09
N GLU A 70 -18.75 -6.42 9.29
CA GLU A 70 -17.55 -7.16 9.62
C GLU A 70 -16.62 -6.37 10.52
N ARG A 71 -16.04 -7.05 11.51
CA ARG A 71 -15.13 -6.45 12.48
C ARG A 71 -13.86 -5.92 11.80
N GLY A 72 -13.59 -4.63 11.99
CA GLY A 72 -12.35 -3.99 11.58
C GLY A 72 -11.14 -4.58 12.31
N SER A 73 -9.98 -4.60 11.66
CA SER A 73 -8.73 -4.98 12.31
C SER A 73 -8.41 -4.02 13.46
N GLY A 74 -8.06 -4.55 14.64
CA GLY A 74 -7.77 -3.75 15.84
C GLY A 74 -9.00 -3.19 16.57
N PHE A 75 -10.21 -3.42 16.05
CA PHE A 75 -11.44 -2.96 16.70
C PHE A 75 -12.05 -4.02 17.62
N HIS A 76 -12.19 -3.71 18.90
CA HIS A 76 -12.70 -4.61 19.93
C HIS A 76 -14.08 -4.22 20.50
N GLY A 77 -14.68 -3.12 20.02
CA GLY A 77 -15.97 -2.62 20.49
C GLY A 77 -17.18 -3.34 19.89
N HIS A 78 -18.35 -2.74 20.08
CA HIS A 78 -19.63 -3.30 19.63
C HIS A 78 -19.82 -3.11 18.12
N LEU A 79 -20.48 -4.08 17.48
CA LEU A 79 -20.89 -4.01 16.08
C LEU A 79 -22.40 -3.84 15.99
N ALA A 80 -22.86 -3.09 14.98
CA ALA A 80 -24.26 -3.10 14.59
C ALA A 80 -24.67 -4.53 14.18
N GLN A 81 -25.89 -4.94 14.52
CA GLN A 81 -26.38 -6.29 14.23
C GLN A 81 -26.86 -6.43 12.78
N ASN A 82 -27.32 -5.32 12.18
CA ASN A 82 -27.84 -5.27 10.82
C ASN A 82 -27.66 -3.85 10.22
N LEU A 83 -28.02 -3.68 8.94
CA LEU A 83 -27.84 -2.42 8.23
C LEU A 83 -28.73 -1.29 8.75
N ASP A 84 -29.92 -1.61 9.25
CA ASP A 84 -30.90 -0.62 9.71
C ASP A 84 -30.46 0.03 11.02
N GLN A 85 -29.76 -0.73 11.87
CA GLN A 85 -29.20 -0.25 13.13
C GLN A 85 -27.82 0.39 13.00
N MET A 86 -27.16 0.26 11.84
CA MET A 86 -25.82 0.81 11.64
C MET A 86 -25.86 2.29 11.28
N SER A 87 -25.08 3.07 12.01
CA SER A 87 -24.94 4.52 11.83
C SER A 87 -23.48 4.94 11.63
N THR A 88 -23.28 6.10 11.00
CA THR A 88 -21.95 6.72 10.89
C THR A 88 -21.34 7.11 12.24
N GLU A 89 -22.17 7.11 13.28
CA GLU A 89 -21.78 7.41 14.66
C GLU A 89 -21.30 6.20 15.47
N ASP A 90 -21.39 4.98 14.91
CA ASP A 90 -20.95 3.76 15.57
C ASP A 90 -19.43 3.79 15.81
N GLU A 91 -18.99 3.21 16.94
CA GLU A 91 -17.57 3.20 17.35
C GLU A 91 -16.65 2.65 16.26
N GLN A 92 -17.06 1.57 15.59
CA GLN A 92 -16.28 0.99 14.48
C GLN A 92 -16.14 1.98 13.33
N ILE A 93 -17.19 2.73 13.01
CA ILE A 93 -17.18 3.67 11.88
C ILE A 93 -16.29 4.86 12.21
N LYS A 94 -16.40 5.41 13.42
CA LYS A 94 -15.49 6.45 13.92
C LYS A 94 -14.03 6.00 13.89
N HIS A 95 -13.76 4.77 14.32
CA HIS A 95 -12.41 4.19 14.28
C HIS A 95 -11.87 4.09 12.85
N ARG A 96 -12.69 3.65 11.88
CA ARG A 96 -12.26 3.56 10.48
C ARG A 96 -12.16 4.93 9.80
N LYS A 97 -13.00 5.91 10.18
CA LYS A 97 -12.87 7.32 9.75
C LYS A 97 -11.52 7.90 10.19
N ASP A 98 -11.05 7.62 11.40
CA ASP A 98 -9.72 8.07 11.86
C ASP A 98 -8.58 7.52 10.98
N PHE A 99 -8.64 6.23 10.58
CA PHE A 99 -7.68 5.67 9.63
C PHE A 99 -7.73 6.36 8.26
N LEU A 100 -8.93 6.60 7.73
CA LEU A 100 -9.12 7.32 6.47
C LEU A 100 -8.57 8.75 6.55
N SER A 101 -8.84 9.46 7.65
CA SER A 101 -8.36 10.81 7.88
C SER A 101 -6.82 10.87 7.89
N LYS A 102 -6.18 9.95 8.62
CA LYS A 102 -4.72 9.82 8.62
C LYS A 102 -4.17 9.50 7.24
N TYR A 103 -4.88 8.66 6.47
CA TYR A 103 -4.52 8.34 5.11
C TYR A 103 -4.56 9.57 4.18
N LEU A 104 -5.66 10.32 4.20
CA LEU A 104 -5.84 11.54 3.40
C LEU A 104 -4.78 12.60 3.70
N VAL A 105 -4.45 12.82 4.98
CA VAL A 105 -3.35 13.72 5.37
C VAL A 105 -2.01 13.21 4.82
N LYS A 106 -1.76 11.90 4.93
CA LYS A 106 -0.51 11.30 4.46
C LYS A 106 -0.34 11.43 2.95
N LEU A 107 -1.41 11.35 2.16
CA LEU A 107 -1.36 11.53 0.71
C LEU A 107 -0.78 12.88 0.30
N VAL A 108 -0.98 13.93 1.09
CA VAL A 108 -0.51 15.30 0.74
C VAL A 108 0.73 15.73 1.52
N THR A 109 1.19 14.93 2.48
CA THR A 109 2.35 15.25 3.34
C THR A 109 3.52 14.28 3.23
N ALA A 110 3.35 13.12 2.57
CA ALA A 110 4.41 12.12 2.44
C ALA A 110 5.61 12.62 1.61
N GLU A 111 6.73 11.91 1.76
CA GLU A 111 7.95 12.13 0.97
C GLU A 111 7.95 11.42 -0.38
N TYR A 112 6.90 10.66 -0.69
CA TYR A 112 6.77 9.87 -1.93
C TYR A 112 7.95 8.92 -2.19
N ASP A 113 8.58 8.46 -1.10
CA ASP A 113 9.69 7.54 -1.11
C ASP A 113 9.23 6.07 -1.16
N ALA A 114 10.18 5.14 -1.13
CA ALA A 114 9.89 3.72 -1.13
C ALA A 114 9.00 3.28 0.05
N LYS A 115 9.05 3.98 1.20
CA LYS A 115 8.19 3.68 2.36
C LYS A 115 6.75 4.10 2.08
N PHE A 116 6.55 5.24 1.44
CA PHE A 116 5.21 5.65 1.00
C PHE A 116 4.63 4.70 -0.04
N VAL A 117 5.43 4.27 -1.03
CA VAL A 117 4.98 3.29 -2.03
C VAL A 117 4.59 1.96 -1.38
N ALA A 118 5.41 1.44 -0.47
CA ALA A 118 5.07 0.23 0.30
C ALA A 118 3.81 0.40 1.18
N TYR A 119 3.54 1.63 1.63
CA TYR A 119 2.34 1.95 2.36
C TYR A 119 1.09 1.96 1.46
N LEU A 120 1.15 2.58 0.26
CA LEU A 120 0.07 2.51 -0.75
C LEU A 120 -0.26 1.06 -1.12
N ASP A 121 0.79 0.25 -1.31
CA ASP A 121 0.67 -1.17 -1.57
C ASP A 121 -0.12 -1.92 -0.49
N ARG A 122 0.23 -1.69 0.77
CA ARG A 122 -0.45 -2.30 1.91
C ARG A 122 -1.93 -1.88 1.99
N VAL A 123 -2.22 -0.62 1.68
CA VAL A 123 -3.60 -0.11 1.65
C VAL A 123 -4.41 -0.78 0.54
N GLY A 124 -3.87 -0.98 -0.65
CA GLY A 124 -4.54 -1.76 -1.69
C GLY A 124 -4.78 -3.21 -1.24
N LYS A 125 -3.75 -3.86 -0.68
CA LYS A 125 -3.80 -5.26 -0.24
C LYS A 125 -4.86 -5.52 0.84
N MET A 126 -5.02 -4.61 1.80
CA MET A 126 -5.92 -4.82 2.94
C MET A 126 -7.41 -4.80 2.58
N HIS A 127 -7.80 -4.40 1.37
CA HIS A 127 -9.19 -4.35 0.92
C HIS A 127 -9.66 -5.63 0.23
N THR A 128 -8.76 -6.54 -0.11
CA THR A 128 -9.09 -7.81 -0.78
C THR A 128 -8.58 -9.03 -0.02
N THR A 129 -9.05 -10.23 -0.35
CA THR A 129 -8.53 -11.47 0.21
C THR A 129 -7.17 -11.80 -0.39
N THR A 130 -6.18 -12.05 0.47
CA THR A 130 -4.84 -12.53 0.09
C THR A 130 -4.45 -13.69 0.98
N ALA A 131 -3.51 -14.53 0.53
CA ALA A 131 -3.13 -15.77 1.23
C ALA A 131 -2.67 -15.55 2.68
N ASP A 132 -2.09 -14.38 2.98
CA ASP A 132 -1.58 -14.00 4.29
C ASP A 132 -2.53 -13.12 5.11
N LYS A 133 -3.72 -12.79 4.58
CA LYS A 133 -4.67 -11.90 5.26
C LYS A 133 -5.52 -12.65 6.28
N LYS A 134 -5.50 -12.15 7.52
CA LYS A 134 -6.32 -12.66 8.64
C LYS A 134 -7.72 -12.05 8.74
N SER A 135 -7.93 -10.85 8.19
CA SER A 135 -9.22 -10.18 8.22
C SER A 135 -10.16 -10.76 7.15
N THR A 136 -11.44 -10.91 7.48
CA THR A 136 -12.49 -11.39 6.58
C THR A 136 -12.98 -10.33 5.58
N ILE A 137 -12.68 -9.05 5.86
CA ILE A 137 -13.18 -7.93 5.06
C ILE A 137 -12.71 -8.08 3.63
N ASN A 138 -13.62 -8.23 2.69
CA ASN A 138 -13.30 -8.30 1.27
C ASN A 138 -14.21 -7.37 0.49
N VAL A 139 -13.62 -6.39 -0.18
CA VAL A 139 -14.34 -5.38 -0.96
C VAL A 139 -14.11 -5.66 -2.42
N GLU A 140 -15.17 -5.89 -3.18
CA GLU A 140 -15.09 -6.12 -4.63
C GLU A 140 -14.57 -4.86 -5.34
N TYR A 141 -13.76 -5.06 -6.38
CA TYR A 141 -13.09 -3.97 -7.08
C TYR A 141 -14.05 -2.95 -7.70
N VAL A 142 -15.24 -3.39 -8.12
CA VAL A 142 -16.26 -2.48 -8.67
C VAL A 142 -16.62 -1.36 -7.69
N HIS A 143 -16.69 -1.66 -6.39
CA HIS A 143 -16.99 -0.68 -5.35
C HIS A 143 -15.79 0.21 -5.04
N VAL A 144 -14.58 -0.35 -5.04
CA VAL A 144 -13.33 0.42 -4.92
C VAL A 144 -13.24 1.45 -6.05
N ASN A 145 -13.35 0.99 -7.30
CA ASN A 145 -13.25 1.84 -8.47
C ASN A 145 -14.35 2.91 -8.51
N ALA A 146 -15.58 2.56 -8.14
CA ALA A 146 -16.68 3.51 -8.03
C ALA A 146 -16.42 4.59 -6.95
N LEU A 147 -15.87 4.20 -5.79
CA LEU A 147 -15.52 5.14 -4.73
C LEU A 147 -14.40 6.09 -5.18
N PHE A 148 -13.35 5.60 -5.84
CA PHE A 148 -12.29 6.46 -6.40
C PHE A 148 -12.83 7.46 -7.41
N GLY A 149 -13.75 7.03 -8.29
CA GLY A 149 -14.40 7.92 -9.26
C GLY A 149 -15.22 9.03 -8.60
N TRP A 150 -16.05 8.67 -7.61
CA TRP A 150 -16.82 9.66 -6.85
C TRP A 150 -15.93 10.59 -6.02
N LEU A 151 -14.95 10.04 -5.29
CA LEU A 151 -14.03 10.80 -4.43
C LEU A 151 -13.21 11.79 -5.24
N HIS A 152 -12.76 11.40 -6.43
CA HIS A 152 -12.04 12.30 -7.33
C HIS A 152 -12.91 13.51 -7.71
N GLY A 153 -14.15 13.29 -8.15
CA GLY A 153 -15.07 14.39 -8.49
C GLY A 153 -15.38 15.28 -7.29
N PHE A 154 -15.69 14.66 -6.14
CA PHE A 154 -15.98 15.38 -4.89
C PHE A 154 -14.81 16.26 -4.43
N LEU A 155 -13.58 15.74 -4.46
CA LEU A 155 -12.39 16.51 -4.11
C LEU A 155 -12.12 17.65 -5.11
N VAL A 156 -12.33 17.42 -6.42
CA VAL A 156 -12.18 18.47 -7.43
C VAL A 156 -13.16 19.61 -7.18
N GLU A 157 -14.43 19.30 -6.95
CA GLU A 157 -15.46 20.31 -6.65
C GLU A 157 -15.15 21.08 -5.36
N THR A 158 -14.78 20.35 -4.31
CA THR A 158 -14.45 20.92 -3.00
C THR A 158 -13.26 21.87 -3.08
N LEU A 159 -12.15 21.45 -3.70
CA LEU A 159 -10.95 22.27 -3.80
C LEU A 159 -11.13 23.43 -4.80
N ASN A 160 -11.88 23.23 -5.88
CA ASN A 160 -12.18 24.30 -6.82
C ASN A 160 -13.04 25.42 -6.18
N GLY A 161 -13.79 25.10 -5.13
CA GLY A 161 -14.58 26.05 -4.35
C GLY A 161 -13.77 26.92 -3.37
N LEU A 162 -12.50 26.59 -3.10
CA LEU A 162 -11.69 27.33 -2.12
C LEU A 162 -11.24 28.69 -2.66
N PRO A 163 -11.54 29.81 -1.95
CA PRO A 163 -11.12 31.15 -2.37
C PRO A 163 -9.61 31.27 -2.61
N GLU A 164 -8.80 30.62 -1.79
CA GLU A 164 -7.34 30.61 -1.88
C GLU A 164 -6.84 30.00 -3.20
N LEU A 165 -7.49 28.92 -3.66
CA LEU A 165 -7.17 28.31 -4.95
C LEU A 165 -7.81 29.08 -6.11
N GLN A 166 -8.98 29.69 -5.93
CA GLN A 166 -9.59 30.53 -6.96
C GLN A 166 -8.77 31.80 -7.26
N ALA A 167 -8.07 32.33 -6.25
CA ALA A 167 -7.19 33.48 -6.40
C ALA A 167 -5.95 33.21 -7.28
N ASP A 168 -5.52 31.95 -7.40
CA ASP A 168 -4.44 31.53 -8.31
C ASP A 168 -4.88 30.35 -9.20
N PRO A 169 -5.49 30.63 -10.37
CA PRO A 169 -5.96 29.59 -11.29
C PRO A 169 -4.88 28.62 -11.77
N SER A 170 -3.61 29.07 -11.83
CA SER A 170 -2.47 28.24 -12.26
C SER A 170 -2.09 27.24 -11.17
N ALA A 171 -1.93 27.71 -9.93
CA ALA A 171 -1.69 26.83 -8.78
C ALA A 171 -2.85 25.84 -8.59
N ARG A 172 -4.10 26.32 -8.70
CA ARG A 172 -5.29 25.46 -8.65
C ARG A 172 -5.24 24.35 -9.70
N GLY A 173 -4.95 24.68 -10.96
CA GLY A 173 -4.84 23.68 -12.02
C GLY A 173 -3.79 22.60 -11.72
N LYS A 174 -2.63 23.01 -11.17
CA LYS A 174 -1.58 22.08 -10.75
C LYS A 174 -2.01 21.18 -9.59
N VAL A 175 -2.67 21.74 -8.57
CA VAL A 175 -3.17 20.98 -7.41
C VAL A 175 -4.21 19.94 -7.84
N LEU A 176 -5.20 20.35 -8.64
CA LEU A 176 -6.24 19.45 -9.14
C LEU A 176 -5.67 18.34 -10.03
N GLY A 177 -4.73 18.69 -10.92
CA GLY A 177 -4.03 17.71 -11.75
C GLY A 177 -3.21 16.72 -10.94
N ALA A 178 -2.43 17.21 -9.97
CA ALA A 178 -1.62 16.37 -9.09
C ALA A 178 -2.48 15.42 -8.25
N LEU A 179 -3.62 15.90 -7.73
CA LEU A 179 -4.58 15.11 -6.97
C LEU A 179 -5.19 13.99 -7.83
N SER A 180 -5.56 14.31 -9.07
CA SER A 180 -6.10 13.32 -10.01
C SER A 180 -5.09 12.20 -10.26
N LYS A 181 -3.84 12.56 -10.56
CA LYS A 181 -2.76 11.60 -10.82
C LYS A 181 -2.50 10.69 -9.62
N ILE A 182 -2.37 11.24 -8.41
CA ILE A 182 -2.11 10.41 -7.21
C ILE A 182 -3.29 9.51 -6.86
N LEU A 183 -4.54 9.90 -7.11
CA LEU A 183 -5.71 9.03 -6.95
C LEU A 183 -5.70 7.87 -7.96
N TRP A 184 -5.32 8.12 -9.21
CA TRP A 184 -5.20 7.04 -10.21
C TRP A 184 -4.02 6.10 -9.93
N ILE A 185 -2.90 6.61 -9.42
CA ILE A 185 -1.79 5.77 -8.93
C ILE A 185 -2.29 4.89 -7.78
N GLN A 186 -3.04 5.44 -6.81
CA GLN A 186 -3.64 4.63 -5.76
C GLN A 186 -4.58 3.56 -6.32
N ASN A 187 -5.46 3.92 -7.25
CA ASN A 187 -6.38 2.98 -7.87
C ASN A 187 -5.65 1.82 -8.57
N ASP A 188 -4.52 2.08 -9.25
CA ASP A 188 -3.66 1.03 -9.81
C ASP A 188 -3.13 0.05 -8.73
N PHE A 189 -2.69 0.59 -7.59
CA PHE A 189 -2.23 -0.23 -6.46
C PHE A 189 -3.34 -1.07 -5.83
N PHE A 190 -4.60 -0.63 -5.88
CA PHE A 190 -5.73 -1.48 -5.55
C PHE A 190 -5.94 -2.53 -6.64
N ALA A 191 -6.12 -2.10 -7.88
CA ALA A 191 -6.44 -2.94 -9.04
C ALA A 191 -5.51 -4.13 -9.20
N LYS A 192 -4.21 -3.96 -8.94
CA LYS A 192 -3.22 -5.03 -9.07
C LYS A 192 -3.53 -6.29 -8.25
N TYR A 193 -4.29 -6.15 -7.16
CA TYR A 193 -4.71 -7.28 -6.32
C TYR A 193 -5.99 -7.95 -6.78
N TYR A 194 -6.72 -7.35 -7.72
CA TYR A 194 -7.98 -7.86 -8.26
C TYR A 194 -7.86 -8.40 -9.68
N VAL A 195 -6.89 -7.91 -10.47
CA VAL A 195 -6.62 -8.40 -11.82
C VAL A 195 -5.72 -9.64 -11.79
N LYS A 196 -5.89 -10.52 -12.80
CA LYS A 196 -5.12 -11.76 -12.94
C LYS A 196 -3.82 -11.59 -13.74
N ASP A 197 -3.53 -10.38 -14.20
CA ASP A 197 -2.35 -10.11 -15.01
C ASP A 197 -1.06 -10.32 -14.21
N GLY A 198 -0.04 -10.92 -14.84
CA GLY A 198 1.26 -11.16 -14.23
C GLY A 198 1.23 -12.17 -13.09
N VAL A 199 0.20 -13.02 -12.99
CA VAL A 199 0.17 -14.14 -12.03
C VAL A 199 1.34 -15.07 -12.30
N GLU A 200 1.62 -15.35 -13.57
CA GLU A 200 2.77 -16.13 -14.04
C GLU A 200 4.09 -15.56 -13.53
N ASP A 201 4.29 -14.24 -13.65
CA ASP A 201 5.51 -13.57 -13.21
C ASP A 201 5.67 -13.63 -11.69
N ARG A 202 4.57 -13.46 -10.94
CA ARG A 202 4.57 -13.57 -9.48
C ARG A 202 4.88 -14.99 -9.01
N LEU A 203 4.30 -16.00 -9.67
CA LEU A 203 4.57 -17.41 -9.36
C LEU A 203 6.02 -17.79 -9.66
N ASN A 204 6.55 -17.35 -10.80
CA ASN A 204 7.95 -17.59 -11.18
C ASN A 204 8.91 -16.91 -10.19
N ALA A 205 8.68 -15.64 -9.84
CA ALA A 205 9.50 -14.94 -8.87
C ALA A 205 9.43 -15.56 -7.46
N ALA A 206 8.27 -16.09 -7.06
CA ALA A 206 8.14 -16.82 -5.81
C ALA A 206 8.94 -18.14 -5.83
N ALA A 207 8.86 -18.90 -6.92
CA ALA A 207 9.61 -20.14 -7.10
C ALA A 207 11.13 -19.87 -7.09
N GLU A 208 11.60 -18.83 -7.78
CA GLU A 208 13.01 -18.43 -7.78
C GLU A 208 13.50 -18.10 -6.37
N LYS A 209 12.73 -17.33 -5.58
CA LYS A 209 13.08 -17.04 -4.18
C LYS A 209 13.15 -18.31 -3.32
N THR A 210 12.23 -19.25 -3.50
CA THR A 210 12.27 -20.54 -2.79
C THR A 210 13.51 -21.35 -3.18
N THR A 211 13.87 -21.39 -4.47
CA THR A 211 15.09 -22.08 -4.92
C THR A 211 16.38 -21.41 -4.44
N ALA A 212 16.42 -20.08 -4.39
CA ALA A 212 17.55 -19.32 -3.86
C ALA A 212 17.73 -19.58 -2.36
N SER A 213 16.65 -19.47 -1.57
CA SER A 213 16.67 -19.80 -0.14
C SER A 213 17.13 -21.22 0.12
N SER A 214 16.65 -22.20 -0.67
CA SER A 214 17.08 -23.59 -0.54
C SER A 214 18.56 -23.80 -0.87
N LYS A 215 19.12 -23.06 -1.84
CA LYS A 215 20.54 -23.09 -2.17
C LYS A 215 21.39 -22.44 -1.09
N ASP A 216 20.94 -21.33 -0.51
CA ASP A 216 21.63 -20.67 0.61
C ASP A 216 21.63 -21.57 1.85
N ASP A 217 20.50 -22.21 2.17
CA ASP A 217 20.42 -23.20 3.26
C ASP A 217 21.36 -24.40 3.00
N CYS A 218 21.40 -24.90 1.76
CA CYS A 218 22.30 -25.99 1.38
C CYS A 218 23.78 -25.58 1.49
N TRP A 219 24.13 -24.35 1.08
CA TRP A 219 25.46 -23.77 1.26
C TRP A 219 25.82 -23.58 2.72
N HIS A 220 24.92 -23.07 3.56
CA HIS A 220 25.14 -22.94 4.99
C HIS A 220 25.35 -24.31 5.65
N TYR A 221 24.59 -25.35 5.27
CA TYR A 221 24.81 -26.72 5.72
C TYR A 221 26.15 -27.28 5.25
N LEU A 222 26.56 -27.06 4.00
CA LEU A 222 27.85 -27.50 3.46
C LEU A 222 29.04 -26.80 4.14
N VAL A 223 28.95 -25.49 4.39
CA VAL A 223 29.99 -24.72 5.10
C VAL A 223 30.09 -25.16 6.56
N MET A 224 28.96 -25.41 7.24
CA MET A 224 28.95 -25.95 8.60
C MET A 224 29.51 -27.38 8.65
N ALA A 225 29.15 -28.25 7.70
CA ALA A 225 29.66 -29.62 7.63
C ALA A 225 31.17 -29.67 7.33
N CYS A 226 31.67 -28.82 6.43
CA CYS A 226 33.11 -28.68 6.17
C CYS A 226 33.86 -28.01 7.32
N GLY A 227 33.24 -27.06 8.05
CA GLY A 227 33.81 -26.44 9.25
C GLY A 227 33.99 -27.43 10.40
N ILE A 228 33.06 -28.37 10.58
CA ILE A 228 33.18 -29.47 11.56
C ILE A 228 34.28 -30.46 11.14
N ALA A 229 34.43 -30.74 9.84
CA ALA A 229 35.53 -31.58 9.34
C ALA A 229 36.92 -30.94 9.53
N ALA A 230 37.01 -29.60 9.43
CA ALA A 230 38.26 -28.87 9.66
C ALA A 230 38.65 -28.80 11.16
N LEU A 231 37.69 -28.72 12.08
CA LEU A 231 37.98 -28.79 13.53
C LEU A 231 38.31 -30.22 14.01
N GLY A 232 37.79 -31.27 13.35
CA GLY A 232 38.12 -32.66 13.66
C GLY A 232 39.56 -33.07 13.31
N LEU A 233 40.17 -32.40 12.33
CA LEU A 233 41.58 -32.62 11.94
C LEU A 233 42.59 -31.79 12.74
N ALA A 234 42.14 -30.74 13.46
CA ALA A 234 43.01 -29.95 14.34
C ALA A 234 43.17 -30.55 15.75
N VAL A 235 42.26 -31.43 16.21
CA VAL A 235 42.32 -32.06 17.54
C VAL A 235 43.04 -33.42 17.53
N SER A 236 43.41 -33.95 16.36
CA SER A 236 44.14 -35.24 16.24
C SER A 236 45.66 -35.12 16.01
N LEU A 237 46.23 -33.90 16.04
CA LEU A 237 47.68 -33.66 15.89
C LEU A 237 48.33 -32.92 17.06
N GLY A 238 47.65 -32.78 18.21
CA GLY A 238 48.10 -31.92 19.32
C GLY A 238 48.25 -32.56 20.70
N VAL A 239 48.29 -33.90 20.82
CA VAL A 239 48.52 -34.56 22.12
C VAL A 239 49.53 -35.70 21.97
N GLY A 240 50.81 -35.34 21.97
CA GLY A 240 51.93 -36.25 22.08
C GLY A 240 53.17 -35.45 22.42
N PHE A 241 53.82 -35.80 23.54
CA PHE A 241 54.98 -35.18 24.18
C PHE A 241 54.69 -34.02 25.15
N GLU A 242 54.62 -34.36 26.45
CA GLU A 242 55.64 -33.96 27.44
C GLU A 242 55.16 -34.33 28.84
N HIS A 243 55.71 -35.41 29.43
CA HIS A 243 55.86 -35.58 30.88
C HIS A 243 56.99 -36.59 31.14
N ALA A 244 58.21 -36.07 31.23
CA ALA A 244 59.36 -36.76 31.82
C ALA A 244 60.41 -35.73 32.28
N ALA A 245 60.18 -35.07 33.42
CA ALA A 245 61.23 -34.60 34.32
C ALA A 245 60.65 -34.10 35.65
N ARG A 246 60.86 -34.93 36.69
CA ARG A 246 60.78 -34.68 38.13
C ARG A 246 59.41 -34.70 38.80
#